data_AF-I3W2Q0-F1
#
_entry.id   AF-I3W2Q0-F1
#
_cell.length_a   1.000
_cell.length_b   1.000
_cell.length_c   1.000
_cell.angle_alpha   90.00
_cell.angle_beta   90.00
_cell.angle_gamma   90.00
#
_symmetry.space_group_name_H-M   'P 1'
#
loop_
_entity.id
_entity.type
_entity.pdbx_description
1 polymer ?
#
loop_
_entity_poly.entity_id
_entity_poly.type
_entity_poly.pdbx_seq_one_letter_code
_entity_poly.pdbx_strand_id
1 'polypeptide(L)'
;MKDPGFKKILKSTCGIGTEATRAGIIKILFDRSYIVKKGKQIRPTQLAISLMGVLPDEISSIERTAYWEQQLDAIAQRKLSLDEFMCEVTGMIKDIFSKGFADINLDKVIPKCPVCNKNLIRRKGVNGFFWGCSGYPECKKTFNDKKGKPDFSKNNKKVK
;
A
#
# COMPACT_ATOMS: atom_id res chain seq x y z
N MET A 1 10.56 -8.74 -12.53
CA MET A 1 10.08 -10.13 -12.68
C MET A 1 11.09 -10.89 -13.53
N LYS A 2 11.96 -11.70 -12.92
CA LYS A 2 13.16 -12.23 -13.61
C LYS A 2 13.44 -13.73 -13.37
N ASP A 3 12.49 -14.54 -12.91
CA ASP A 3 12.80 -15.98 -12.72
C ASP A 3 11.67 -16.94 -13.14
N PRO A 4 11.92 -17.89 -14.07
CA PRO A 4 10.99 -18.96 -14.45
C PRO A 4 10.60 -19.91 -13.31
N GLY A 5 11.41 -20.02 -12.25
CA GLY A 5 11.13 -20.89 -11.09
C GLY A 5 9.86 -20.51 -10.30
N PHE A 6 9.50 -19.21 -10.30
CA PHE A 6 8.36 -18.66 -9.58
C PHE A 6 7.00 -19.22 -10.01
N LYS A 7 6.86 -19.66 -11.27
CA LYS A 7 5.61 -20.22 -11.79
C LYS A 7 5.28 -21.58 -11.17
N LYS A 8 6.29 -22.33 -10.71
CA LYS A 8 6.12 -23.64 -10.07
C LYS A 8 5.65 -23.46 -8.63
N ILE A 9 6.20 -22.48 -7.92
CA ILE A 9 5.87 -22.10 -6.53
C ILE A 9 4.43 -21.58 -6.41
N LEU A 10 3.98 -20.76 -7.36
CA LEU A 10 2.59 -20.28 -7.42
C LEU A 10 1.57 -21.40 -7.69
N LYS A 11 1.98 -22.49 -8.36
CA LYS A 11 1.09 -23.59 -8.77
C LYS A 11 0.80 -24.59 -7.65
N SER A 12 1.67 -24.70 -6.65
CA SER A 12 1.58 -25.72 -5.60
C SER A 12 0.83 -25.30 -4.34
N THR A 13 -0.03 -24.28 -4.40
CA THR A 13 -0.83 -23.83 -3.22
C THR A 13 0.02 -23.09 -2.19
N CYS A 14 0.75 -22.06 -2.62
CA CYS A 14 1.55 -21.29 -1.68
C CYS A 14 0.63 -20.61 -0.67
N GLY A 15 0.78 -20.96 0.62
CA GLY A 15 0.04 -20.42 1.76
C GLY A 15 0.25 -18.92 1.91
N ILE A 16 -0.37 -18.15 1.03
CA ILE A 16 -0.41 -16.68 1.01
C ILE A 16 -1.87 -16.27 1.30
N GLY A 17 -2.55 -17.09 2.10
CA GLY A 17 -3.99 -17.05 2.36
C GLY A 17 -4.70 -18.35 2.02
N THR A 18 -5.64 -18.70 2.89
CA THR A 18 -6.60 -19.80 2.71
C THR A 18 -7.63 -19.47 1.62
N GLU A 19 -8.34 -20.45 1.08
CA GLU A 19 -9.43 -20.19 0.12
C GLU A 19 -10.47 -19.20 0.67
N ALA A 20 -10.67 -19.19 1.99
CA ALA A 20 -11.58 -18.28 2.69
C ALA A 20 -11.14 -16.81 2.65
N THR A 21 -9.82 -16.51 2.63
CA THR A 21 -9.33 -15.12 2.71
C THR A 21 -9.13 -14.46 1.35
N ARG A 22 -9.02 -15.24 0.26
CA ARG A 22 -8.73 -14.75 -1.10
C ARG A 22 -9.74 -13.73 -1.60
N ALA A 23 -11.03 -14.03 -1.50
CA ALA A 23 -12.09 -13.14 -1.98
C ALA A 23 -12.10 -11.81 -1.20
N GLY A 24 -11.89 -11.88 0.11
CA GLY A 24 -11.81 -10.70 0.99
C GLY A 24 -10.62 -9.80 0.66
N ILE A 25 -9.43 -10.39 0.48
CA ILE A 25 -8.22 -9.63 0.11
C ILE A 25 -8.40 -8.93 -1.23
N ILE A 26 -8.90 -9.64 -2.25
CA ILE A 26 -9.14 -9.04 -3.58
C ILE A 26 -10.11 -7.86 -3.48
N LYS A 27 -11.19 -8.00 -2.70
CA LYS A 27 -12.14 -6.92 -2.47
C LYS A 27 -11.46 -5.70 -1.82
N ILE A 28 -10.66 -5.90 -0.78
CA ILE A 28 -9.91 -4.81 -0.12
C ILE A 28 -8.98 -4.10 -1.11
N LEU A 29 -8.31 -4.83 -2.00
CA LEU A 29 -7.42 -4.23 -3.00
C LEU A 29 -8.17 -3.34 -4.00
N PHE A 30 -9.40 -3.72 -4.38
CA PHE A 30 -10.28 -2.86 -5.21
C PHE A 30 -10.78 -1.65 -4.42
N ASP A 31 -11.31 -1.87 -3.21
CA ASP A 31 -11.89 -0.81 -2.37
C ASP A 31 -10.85 0.26 -2.01
N ARG A 32 -9.61 -0.14 -1.75
CA ARG A 32 -8.47 0.77 -1.49
C ARG A 32 -7.81 1.32 -2.76
N SER A 33 -8.35 1.01 -3.94
CA SER A 33 -7.83 1.48 -5.24
C SER A 33 -6.37 1.10 -5.52
N TYR A 34 -5.90 -0.04 -5.00
CA TYR A 34 -4.58 -0.60 -5.36
C TYR A 34 -4.63 -1.32 -6.71
N ILE A 35 -5.78 -1.91 -7.05
CA ILE A 35 -6.01 -2.55 -8.35
C ILE A 35 -7.26 -2.00 -9.01
N VAL A 36 -7.28 -1.99 -10.34
CA VAL A 36 -8.42 -1.57 -11.15
C VAL A 36 -8.68 -2.55 -12.28
N LYS A 37 -9.95 -2.67 -12.67
CA LYS A 37 -10.36 -3.48 -13.82
C LYS A 37 -10.32 -2.61 -15.08
N LYS A 38 -9.49 -3.00 -16.06
CA LYS A 38 -9.40 -2.37 -17.39
C LYS A 38 -9.82 -3.41 -18.43
N GLY A 39 -11.10 -3.39 -18.81
CA GLY A 39 -11.71 -4.44 -19.64
C GLY A 39 -11.78 -5.78 -18.90
N LYS A 40 -11.22 -6.84 -19.50
CA LYS A 40 -11.11 -8.18 -18.87
C LYS A 40 -9.86 -8.35 -17.99
N GLN A 41 -8.98 -7.35 -17.94
CA GLN A 41 -7.70 -7.45 -17.20
C GLN A 41 -7.74 -6.66 -15.89
N ILE A 42 -7.09 -7.20 -14.86
CA ILE A 42 -6.79 -6.50 -13.60
C ILE A 42 -5.41 -5.86 -13.75
N ARG A 43 -5.30 -4.58 -13.40
CA ARG A 43 -4.05 -3.81 -13.48
C ARG A 43 -3.78 -3.10 -12.14
N PRO A 44 -2.52 -3.05 -11.67
CA PRO A 44 -2.17 -2.26 -10.50
C PRO A 44 -2.33 -0.77 -10.83
N THR A 45 -2.68 0.04 -9.82
CA THR A 45 -2.70 1.49 -9.94
C THR A 45 -1.32 2.09 -9.70
N GLN A 46 -1.15 3.37 -10.03
CA GLN A 46 0.09 4.09 -9.72
C GLN A 46 0.38 4.10 -8.21
N LEU A 47 -0.66 4.16 -7.37
CA LEU A 47 -0.54 4.07 -5.92
C LEU A 47 0.08 2.74 -5.49
N ALA A 48 -0.41 1.62 -6.03
CA ALA A 48 0.14 0.30 -5.72
C ALA A 48 1.61 0.16 -6.16
N ILE A 49 1.93 0.64 -7.37
CA ILE A 49 3.32 0.60 -7.88
C ILE A 49 4.25 1.42 -7.00
N SER A 50 3.84 2.63 -6.63
CA SER A 50 4.63 3.50 -5.76
C SER A 50 4.80 2.93 -4.36
N LEU A 51 3.76 2.31 -3.79
CA LEU A 51 3.85 1.63 -2.49
C LEU A 51 4.83 0.46 -2.54
N MET A 52 4.73 -0.39 -3.56
CA MET A 52 5.65 -1.52 -3.73
C MET A 52 7.09 -1.08 -3.96
N GLY A 53 7.33 0.11 -4.55
CA GLY A 53 8.67 0.66 -4.70
C GLY A 53 9.27 1.25 -3.42
N VAL A 54 8.48 1.35 -2.35
CA VAL A 54 8.89 1.94 -1.06
C VAL A 54 9.04 0.87 0.03
N LEU A 55 8.27 -0.21 -0.08
CA LEU A 55 8.34 -1.31 0.90
C LEU A 55 9.65 -2.09 0.74
N PRO A 56 10.34 -2.42 1.85
CA PRO A 56 11.49 -3.32 1.82
C PRO A 56 11.11 -4.73 1.31
N ASP A 57 12.06 -5.39 0.65
CA ASP A 57 11.88 -6.76 0.12
C ASP A 57 11.64 -7.76 1.27
N GLU A 58 12.17 -7.48 2.46
CA GLU A 58 12.08 -8.31 3.66
C GLU A 58 10.63 -8.54 4.12
N ILE A 59 9.73 -7.58 3.87
CA ILE A 59 8.31 -7.63 4.25
C ILE A 59 7.35 -7.75 3.07
N SER A 60 7.82 -7.48 1.85
CA SER A 60 6.99 -7.56 0.64
C SER A 60 7.17 -8.87 -0.15
N SER A 61 8.11 -9.72 0.29
CA SER A 61 8.38 -11.02 -0.33
C SER A 61 7.26 -12.06 -0.09
N ILE A 62 7.08 -12.91 -1.10
CA ILE A 62 6.11 -14.00 -1.07
C ILE A 62 6.56 -15.07 -0.08
N GLU A 63 7.85 -15.34 -0.04
CA GLU A 63 8.52 -16.30 0.83
C GLU A 63 8.26 -15.98 2.31
N ARG A 64 8.34 -14.69 2.68
CA ARG A 64 8.04 -14.23 4.05
C ARG A 64 6.59 -14.49 4.42
N THR A 65 5.66 -14.19 3.51
CA THR A 65 4.23 -14.44 3.75
C THR A 65 3.97 -15.93 3.96
N ALA A 66 4.58 -16.80 3.15
CA ALA A 66 4.44 -18.25 3.30
C ALA A 66 5.03 -18.76 4.62
N TYR A 67 6.16 -18.21 5.05
CA TYR A 67 6.78 -18.55 6.34
C TYR A 67 5.88 -18.18 7.52
N TRP A 68 5.27 -16.99 7.53
CA TRP A 68 4.37 -16.60 8.61
C TRP A 68 3.12 -17.47 8.68
N GLU A 69 2.53 -17.84 7.55
CA GLU A 69 1.38 -18.76 7.54
C GLU A 69 1.74 -20.13 8.12
N GLN A 70 2.96 -20.65 7.85
CA GLN A 70 3.46 -21.87 8.51
C GLN A 70 3.63 -21.71 10.02
N GLN A 71 4.15 -20.57 10.49
CA GLN A 71 4.29 -20.30 11.93
C GLN A 71 2.90 -20.18 12.60
N LEU A 72 1.92 -19.56 11.94
CA LEU A 72 0.55 -19.47 12.42
C LEU A 72 -0.12 -20.85 12.49
N ASP A 73 0.12 -21.73 11.50
CA ASP A 73 -0.33 -23.12 11.55
C ASP A 73 0.32 -23.90 12.70
N ALA A 74 1.61 -23.67 12.96
CA ALA A 74 2.32 -24.26 14.10
C ALA A 74 1.74 -23.80 15.44
N ILE A 75 1.36 -22.52 15.55
CA ILE A 75 0.67 -21.98 16.73
C ILE A 75 -0.71 -22.64 16.90
N ALA A 76 -1.48 -22.77 15.82
CA ALA A 76 -2.78 -23.46 15.84
C ALA A 76 -2.64 -24.93 16.30
N GLN A 77 -1.53 -25.58 15.95
CA GLN A 77 -1.18 -26.94 16.39
C GLN A 77 -0.51 -27.00 17.77
N ARG A 78 -0.37 -25.87 18.48
CA ARG A 78 0.32 -25.73 19.79
C ARG A 78 1.80 -26.16 19.78
N LYS A 79 2.47 -26.05 18.63
CA LYS A 79 3.90 -26.37 18.43
C LYS A 79 4.82 -25.17 18.61
N LEU A 80 4.26 -23.95 18.53
CA LEU A 80 4.95 -22.68 18.70
C LEU A 80 4.09 -21.80 19.60
N SER A 81 4.70 -21.02 20.50
CA SER A 81 3.94 -20.06 21.30
C SER A 81 3.66 -18.78 20.50
N LEU A 82 2.51 -18.16 20.79
CA LEU A 82 2.17 -16.86 20.20
C LEU A 82 3.19 -15.78 20.61
N ASP A 83 3.67 -15.81 21.85
CA ASP A 83 4.61 -14.82 22.39
C ASP A 83 5.96 -14.86 21.69
N GLU A 84 6.50 -16.07 21.42
CA GLU A 84 7.74 -16.24 20.65
C GLU A 84 7.60 -15.67 19.24
N PHE A 85 6.49 -15.98 18.55
CA PHE A 85 6.21 -15.46 17.23
C PHE A 85 6.09 -13.93 17.22
N MET A 86 5.36 -13.35 18.18
CA MET A 86 5.20 -11.90 18.28
C MET A 86 6.52 -11.20 18.61
N CYS A 87 7.38 -11.82 19.43
CA CYS A 87 8.72 -11.31 19.71
C CYS A 87 9.59 -11.27 18.45
N GLU A 88 9.58 -12.33 17.64
CA GLU A 88 10.29 -12.41 16.35
C GLU A 88 9.83 -11.32 15.38
N VAL A 89 8.52 -11.20 15.15
CA VAL A 89 7.94 -10.23 14.21
C VAL A 89 8.21 -8.80 14.68
N THR A 90 8.03 -8.50 15.96
CA THR A 90 8.26 -7.15 16.49
C THR A 90 9.74 -6.78 16.47
N GLY A 91 10.65 -7.74 16.70
CA GLY A 91 12.09 -7.55 16.55
C GLY A 91 12.47 -7.21 15.10
N MET A 92 11.94 -7.98 14.14
CA MET A 92 12.15 -7.72 12.71
C MET A 92 11.66 -6.33 12.30
N ILE A 93 10.45 -5.94 12.72
CA ILE A 93 9.90 -4.63 12.38
C ILE A 93 10.78 -3.51 12.97
N LYS A 94 11.23 -3.65 14.22
CA LYS A 94 12.14 -2.67 14.85
C LYS A 94 13.46 -2.53 14.09
N ASP A 95 14.01 -3.64 13.63
CA ASP A 95 15.25 -3.67 12.84
C ASP A 95 15.06 -3.03 11.45
N ILE A 96 13.92 -3.24 10.80
CA ILE A 96 13.58 -2.56 9.54
C ILE A 96 13.46 -1.04 9.76
N PHE A 97 12.83 -0.61 10.84
CA PHE A 97 12.71 0.82 11.15
C PHE A 97 14.05 1.45 11.51
N SER A 98 14.93 0.74 12.23
CA SER A 98 16.26 1.23 12.59
C SER A 98 17.20 1.31 11.37
N LYS A 99 17.08 0.38 10.42
CA LYS A 99 17.83 0.35 9.15
C LYS A 99 17.43 1.42 8.15
N GLY A 100 16.34 2.14 8.41
CA GLY A 100 15.99 3.35 7.68
C GLY A 100 14.71 3.22 6.85
N PHE A 101 13.59 3.56 7.49
CA PHE A 101 12.48 4.23 6.80
C PHE A 101 12.76 5.74 6.60
N ALA A 102 13.92 6.23 7.07
CA ALA A 102 14.32 7.64 7.00
C ALA A 102 14.58 8.14 5.56
N ASP A 103 14.91 7.25 4.62
CA ASP A 103 15.17 7.58 3.21
C ASP A 103 13.95 7.43 2.29
N ILE A 104 12.77 7.13 2.85
CA ILE A 104 11.54 7.17 2.06
C ILE A 104 11.21 8.63 1.81
N ASN A 105 11.68 9.12 0.67
CA ASN A 105 11.38 10.44 0.17
C ASN A 105 9.92 10.48 -0.34
N LEU A 106 8.97 10.50 0.60
CA LEU A 106 7.54 10.65 0.35
C LEU A 106 7.22 11.91 -0.46
N ASP A 107 8.13 12.90 -0.50
CA ASP A 107 7.98 14.12 -1.29
C ASP A 107 7.97 13.85 -2.80
N LYS A 108 8.57 12.74 -3.27
CA LYS A 108 8.50 12.31 -4.67
C LYS A 108 7.20 11.59 -5.04
N VAL A 109 6.50 11.03 -4.06
CA VAL A 109 5.36 10.13 -4.28
C VAL A 109 4.04 10.83 -3.97
N ILE A 110 4.02 11.66 -2.93
CA ILE A 110 2.83 12.35 -2.46
C ILE A 110 3.01 13.86 -2.69
N PRO A 111 2.23 14.46 -3.61
CA PRO A 111 2.31 15.89 -3.85
C PRO A 111 2.02 16.70 -2.59
N LYS A 112 2.84 17.71 -2.30
CA LYS A 112 2.61 18.65 -1.19
C LYS A 112 1.62 19.75 -1.56
N CYS A 113 0.87 20.20 -0.57
CA CYS A 113 -0.02 21.35 -0.70
C CYS A 113 0.81 22.64 -0.77
N PRO A 114 0.67 23.47 -1.81
CA PRO A 114 1.45 24.71 -1.97
C PRO A 114 1.13 25.78 -0.92
N VAL A 115 0.10 25.57 -0.09
CA VAL A 115 -0.36 26.56 0.91
C VAL A 115 0.13 26.25 2.32
N CYS A 116 0.17 24.99 2.72
CA CYS A 116 0.54 24.59 4.09
C CYS A 116 1.65 23.53 4.14
N ASN A 117 2.19 23.14 2.98
CA ASN A 117 3.23 22.13 2.83
C ASN A 117 2.88 20.71 3.33
N LYS A 118 1.66 20.48 3.83
CA LYS A 118 1.12 19.16 4.19
C LYS A 118 0.78 18.35 2.93
N ASN A 119 0.71 17.03 3.07
CA ASN A 119 0.46 16.10 1.97
C ASN A 119 -0.94 16.28 1.31
N LEU A 120 -1.03 16.08 0.00
CA LEU A 120 -2.30 16.01 -0.72
C LEU A 120 -2.78 14.56 -0.84
N ILE A 121 -4.07 14.35 -0.61
CA ILE A 121 -4.74 13.06 -0.67
C ILE A 121 -5.72 13.09 -1.84
N ARG A 122 -5.58 12.14 -2.78
CA ARG A 122 -6.54 11.95 -3.86
C ARG A 122 -7.82 11.31 -3.31
N ARG A 123 -8.95 11.98 -3.47
CA ARG A 123 -10.29 11.56 -3.01
C ARG A 123 -11.25 11.51 -4.19
N LYS A 124 -12.29 10.68 -4.09
CA LYS A 124 -13.37 10.59 -5.07
C LYS A 124 -14.52 11.48 -4.63
N GLY A 125 -14.90 12.46 -5.44
CA GLY A 125 -16.06 13.32 -5.25
C GLY A 125 -17.14 13.08 -6.30
N VAL A 126 -18.20 13.90 -6.25
CA VAL A 126 -19.36 13.83 -7.16
C VAL A 126 -18.93 14.08 -8.62
N ASN A 127 -18.01 15.02 -8.83
CA ASN A 127 -17.54 15.43 -10.16
C ASN A 127 -16.25 14.71 -10.61
N GLY A 128 -15.92 13.58 -9.97
CA GLY A 128 -14.70 12.81 -10.24
C GLY A 128 -13.64 12.91 -9.15
N PHE A 129 -12.41 12.53 -9.46
CA PHE A 129 -11.30 12.57 -8.50
C PHE A 129 -10.80 14.00 -8.28
N PHE A 130 -10.45 14.32 -7.05
CA PHE A 130 -9.81 15.58 -6.67
C PHE A 130 -8.73 15.32 -5.61
N TRP A 131 -7.80 16.25 -5.45
CA TRP A 131 -6.74 16.20 -4.44
C TRP A 131 -7.08 17.17 -3.32
N GLY A 132 -7.34 16.67 -2.11
CA GLY A 132 -7.59 17.48 -0.92
C GLY A 132 -6.38 17.49 0.02
N CYS A 133 -6.15 18.60 0.70
CA CYS A 133 -5.11 18.68 1.73
C CYS A 133 -5.39 17.72 2.90
N SER A 134 -4.35 17.04 3.39
CA SER A 134 -4.42 16.20 4.59
C SER A 134 -4.65 17.02 5.86
N GLY A 135 -4.33 18.32 5.84
CA GLY A 135 -4.53 19.24 6.95
C GLY A 135 -5.97 19.73 7.16
N TYR A 136 -6.98 19.12 6.53
CA TYR A 136 -8.39 19.47 6.80
C TYR A 136 -8.73 19.11 8.27
N PRO A 137 -9.44 19.97 9.03
CA PRO A 137 -10.18 21.17 8.59
C PRO A 137 -9.38 22.47 8.50
N GLU A 138 -8.13 22.51 8.99
CA GLU A 138 -7.28 23.72 9.02
C GLU A 138 -6.90 24.21 7.62
N CYS A 139 -6.66 23.28 6.68
CA CYS A 139 -6.40 23.59 5.28
C CYS A 139 -7.46 22.97 4.38
N LYS A 140 -8.39 23.80 3.89
CA LYS A 140 -9.52 23.40 3.02
C LYS A 140 -9.21 23.43 1.53
N LYS A 141 -7.94 23.51 1.14
CA LYS A 141 -7.54 23.59 -0.27
C LYS A 141 -7.75 22.25 -0.97
N THR A 142 -8.33 22.33 -2.16
CA THR A 142 -8.56 21.20 -3.07
C THR A 142 -8.04 21.57 -4.47
N PHE A 143 -7.57 20.56 -5.19
CA PHE A 143 -7.04 20.67 -6.55
C PHE A 143 -7.72 19.64 -7.44
N ASN A 144 -7.92 19.96 -8.71
CA ASN A 144 -8.48 19.01 -9.66
C ASN A 144 -7.47 17.92 -10.00
N ASP A 145 -7.97 16.72 -10.32
CA ASP A 145 -7.13 15.61 -10.78
C ASP A 145 -6.88 15.73 -12.29
N LYS A 146 -5.61 15.92 -12.69
CA LYS A 146 -5.15 15.78 -14.08
C LYS A 146 -4.39 14.46 -14.21
N LYS A 147 -5.07 13.41 -14.69
CA LYS A 147 -4.48 12.08 -14.93
C LYS A 147 -3.72 11.52 -13.70
N GLY A 148 -4.28 11.67 -12.50
CA GLY A 148 -3.65 11.17 -11.27
C GLY A 148 -2.57 12.09 -10.69
N LYS A 149 -2.49 13.36 -11.10
CA LYS A 149 -1.65 14.40 -10.47
C LYS A 149 -2.51 15.63 -10.15
N PRO A 150 -2.24 16.35 -9.05
CA PRO A 150 -2.94 17.58 -8.73
C PRO A 150 -2.60 18.67 -9.74
N ASP A 151 -3.63 19.36 -10.21
CA ASP A 151 -3.47 20.52 -11.07
C ASP A 151 -3.26 21.80 -10.25
N PHE A 152 -2.00 22.26 -10.18
CA PHE A 152 -1.65 23.51 -9.53
C PHE A 152 -1.87 24.75 -10.42
N SER A 153 -2.24 24.57 -11.70
CA SER A 153 -2.30 25.68 -12.66
C SER A 153 -3.50 26.62 -12.46
N LYS A 154 -4.42 26.32 -11.55
CA LYS A 154 -5.55 27.19 -11.19
C LYS A 154 -5.46 27.70 -9.75
N ASN A 155 -4.32 28.27 -9.38
CA ASN A 155 -4.22 29.07 -8.16
C ASN A 155 -4.61 30.51 -8.49
N ASN A 156 -5.84 30.90 -8.14
CA ASN A 156 -6.20 32.20 -7.54
C ASN A 156 -7.71 32.48 -7.71
N LYS A 157 -8.54 31.90 -6.84
CA LYS A 157 -9.63 32.69 -6.26
C LYS A 157 -9.34 32.84 -4.78
N LYS A 158 -8.88 34.04 -4.40
CA LYS A 158 -8.98 34.54 -3.04
C LYS A 158 -10.45 34.39 -2.65
N VAL A 159 -10.75 33.52 -1.71
CA VAL A 159 -12.03 33.61 -1.01
C VAL A 159 -11.84 34.80 -0.08
N LYS A 160 -12.58 35.86 -0.38
CA LYS A 160 -12.64 37.11 0.36
C LYS A 160 -13.31 36.87 1.71
#